data_AF-A0AAD0QYC8-F1
#
_entry.id   AF-A0AAD0QYC8-F1
#
_cell.length_a   1.000
_cell.length_b   1.000
_cell.length_c   1.000
_cell.angle_alpha   90.00
_cell.angle_beta   90.00
_cell.angle_gamma   90.00
#
_symmetry.space_group_name_H-M   'P 1'
#
loop_
_entity.id
_entity.type
_entity.pdbx_description
1 polymer ?
#
loop_
_entity_poly.entity_id
_entity_poly.type
_entity_poly.pdbx_seq_one_letter_code
_entity_poly.pdbx_strand_id
1 'polypeptide(L)' 'MSVDKESNDFGDFFEPAKKKLGLLKVDEMYGFVPALAFGGQVAFANIEKVKAVEHLMILSQISALEPYSFSDF' A
#
# COMPACT_ATOMS: atom_id res chain seq x y z
N MET A 1 0.60 25.80 -12.73
CA MET A 1 0.38 24.46 -13.31
C MET A 1 -0.16 23.60 -12.20
N SER A 2 -1.46 23.34 -12.29
CA SER A 2 -2.25 22.59 -11.32
C SER A 2 -1.89 21.12 -11.44
N VAL A 3 -1.59 20.47 -10.32
CA VAL A 3 -1.74 19.02 -10.19
C VAL A 3 -2.96 18.83 -9.30
N ASP A 4 -4.00 18.36 -9.96
CA ASP A 4 -5.31 17.95 -9.46
C ASP A 4 -5.22 16.94 -8.31
N LYS A 5 -6.18 17.04 -7.37
CA LYS A 5 -6.68 16.01 -6.43
C LYS A 5 -5.59 15.19 -5.72
N GLU A 6 -5.40 15.46 -4.42
CA GLU A 6 -4.51 14.73 -3.49
C GLU A 6 -4.04 13.36 -4.01
N SER A 7 -2.77 13.30 -4.44
CA SER A 7 -2.15 12.09 -4.94
C SER A 7 -2.23 10.98 -3.89
N ASN A 8 -2.72 9.79 -4.27
CA ASN A 8 -2.72 8.60 -3.42
C ASN A 8 -1.37 7.85 -3.45
N ASP A 9 -0.29 8.52 -3.86
CA ASP A 9 1.06 7.94 -3.85
C ASP A 9 1.70 8.14 -2.48
N PHE A 10 1.41 7.22 -1.56
CA PHE A 10 2.00 7.23 -0.23
C PHE A 10 3.53 7.10 -0.31
N GLY A 11 4.24 8.16 0.08
CA GLY A 11 5.70 8.19 0.15
C GLY A 11 6.40 8.18 -1.23
N ASP A 12 5.69 8.58 -2.30
CA ASP A 12 6.20 8.59 -3.67
C ASP A 12 6.80 7.23 -4.12
N PHE A 13 6.25 6.13 -3.59
CA PHE A 13 6.80 4.80 -3.79
C PHE A 13 6.25 4.09 -5.03
N PHE A 14 5.13 4.54 -5.60
CA PHE A 14 4.46 3.80 -6.67
C PHE A 14 5.33 3.69 -7.93
N GLU A 15 5.87 4.80 -8.43
CA GLU A 15 6.71 4.80 -9.63
C GLU A 15 8.04 4.05 -9.43
N PRO A 16 8.78 4.24 -8.31
CA PRO A 16 9.93 3.41 -7.98
C PRO A 16 9.60 1.92 -7.90
N ALA A 17 8.48 1.55 -7.28
CA ALA A 17 8.07 0.15 -7.12
C ALA A 17 7.76 -0.48 -8.47
N LYS A 18 7.00 0.22 -9.31
CA LYS A 18 6.70 -0.19 -10.68
C LYS A 18 7.95 -0.36 -11.52
N LYS A 19 8.93 0.54 -11.39
CA LYS A 19 10.21 0.44 -12.13
C LYS A 19 11.04 -0.76 -11.68
N LYS A 20 11.08 -1.07 -10.38
CA LYS A 20 11.93 -2.14 -9.82
C LYS A 20 11.27 -3.51 -9.83
N LEU A 21 9.99 -3.60 -9.46
CA LEU A 21 9.23 -4.84 -9.29
C LEU A 21 8.39 -5.19 -10.52
N GLY A 22 8.27 -4.25 -11.47
CA GLY A 22 7.50 -4.41 -12.71
C GLY A 22 5.99 -4.33 -12.49
N LEU A 23 5.23 -4.19 -13.57
CA LEU A 23 3.77 -4.07 -13.57
C LEU A 23 3.07 -5.18 -12.77
N LEU A 24 2.04 -4.79 -12.03
CA LEU A 24 1.17 -5.71 -11.29
C LEU A 24 0.28 -6.50 -12.25
N LYS A 25 0.02 -7.77 -11.93
CA LYS A 25 -1.12 -8.52 -12.47
C LYS A 25 -2.41 -8.11 -11.76
N VAL A 26 -3.54 -8.57 -12.28
CA VAL A 26 -4.88 -8.26 -11.76
C VAL A 26 -5.08 -8.67 -10.29
N ASP A 27 -4.32 -9.65 -9.80
CA ASP A 27 -4.41 -10.19 -8.46
C ASP A 27 -3.21 -9.82 -7.57
N GLU A 28 -2.41 -8.84 -7.98
CA GLU A 28 -1.20 -8.41 -7.30
C GLU A 28 -1.31 -6.95 -6.80
N MET A 29 -0.59 -6.65 -5.72
CA MET A 29 -0.39 -5.29 -5.21
C MET A 29 1.05 -5.08 -4.75
N TYR A 30 1.46 -3.81 -4.61
CA TYR A 30 2.67 -3.47 -3.87
C TYR A 30 2.31 -3.34 -2.39
N GLY A 31 2.89 -4.19 -1.56
CA GLY A 31 2.62 -4.25 -0.12
C GLY A 31 3.90 -4.19 0.70
N PHE A 32 3.80 -3.68 1.93
CA PHE A 32 4.91 -3.70 2.87
C PHE A 32 5.06 -5.11 3.48
N VAL A 33 6.28 -5.64 3.43
CA VAL A 33 6.69 -6.91 4.02
C VAL A 33 7.93 -6.63 4.89
N PRO A 34 7.83 -6.71 6.23
CA PRO A 34 6.63 -7.01 7.02
C PRO A 34 5.58 -5.90 6.97
N ALA A 35 4.32 -6.24 7.27
CA ALA A 35 3.24 -5.25 7.31
C ALA A 35 3.50 -4.15 8.36
N LEU A 36 3.13 -2.92 8.05
CA LEU A 36 3.33 -1.76 8.94
C LEU A 36 2.64 -1.95 10.31
N ALA A 37 1.47 -2.59 10.33
CA ALA A 37 0.75 -2.91 11.57
C ALA A 37 1.54 -3.83 12.52
N PHE A 38 2.54 -4.57 12.03
CA PHE A 38 3.46 -5.37 12.84
C PHE A 38 4.73 -4.61 13.26
N GLY A 39 4.76 -3.28 13.09
CA GLY A 39 5.96 -2.46 13.33
C GLY A 39 6.92 -2.44 12.15
N GLY A 40 6.46 -2.78 10.94
CA GLY A 40 7.23 -2.64 9.71
C GLY A 40 7.65 -1.19 9.47
N GLN A 41 8.88 -1.00 9.00
CA GLN A 41 9.38 0.33 8.66
C GLN A 41 8.86 0.75 7.28
N VAL A 42 8.48 2.03 7.16
CA VAL A 42 8.16 2.66 5.88
C VAL A 42 9.45 2.87 5.10
N ALA A 43 9.86 1.84 4.36
CA ALA A 43 11.06 1.86 3.53
C ALA A 43 10.79 1.15 2.20
N PHE A 44 11.29 1.72 1.11
CA PHE A 44 11.16 1.13 -0.22
C PHE A 44 11.72 -0.30 -0.32
N ALA A 45 12.74 -0.62 0.49
CA ALA A 45 13.31 -1.96 0.55
C ALA A 45 12.32 -3.03 1.06
N ASN A 46 11.29 -2.62 1.80
CA ASN A 46 10.26 -3.50 2.36
C ASN A 46 9.03 -3.58 1.44
N ILE A 47 9.06 -2.97 0.25
CA ILE A 47 7.95 -3.06 -0.70
C ILE A 47 8.18 -4.28 -1.59
N GLU A 48 7.20 -5.16 -1.60
CA GLU A 48 7.19 -6.35 -2.44
C GLU A 48 5.90 -6.44 -3.25
N LYS A 49 5.96 -7.21 -4.34
CA LYS A 49 4.80 -7.60 -5.13
C LYS A 49 4.17 -8.83 -4.49
N VAL A 50 2.94 -8.69 -3.99
CA VAL A 50 2.23 -9.72 -3.23
C VAL A 50 0.86 -9.99 -3.82
N LYS A 51 0.28 -11.16 -3.52
CA LYS A 51 -1.11 -11.49 -3.88
C LYS A 51 -2.05 -10.62 -3.07
N ALA A 52 -2.87 -9.82 -3.75
CA ALA A 52 -3.70 -8.81 -3.10
C ALA A 52 -4.70 -9.43 -2.12
N VAL A 53 -5.38 -10.50 -2.53
CA VAL A 53 -6.40 -11.16 -1.68
C VAL A 53 -5.79 -11.74 -0.42
N GLU A 54 -4.68 -12.50 -0.55
CA GLU A 54 -4.00 -13.13 0.58
C GLU A 54 -3.41 -12.08 1.53
N HIS A 55 -2.76 -11.06 0.97
CA HIS A 55 -2.16 -9.99 1.75
C HIS A 55 -3.21 -9.20 2.54
N LEU A 56 -4.32 -8.80 1.88
CA LEU A 56 -5.42 -8.09 2.54
C LEU A 56 -6.13 -8.96 3.58
N MET A 57 -6.24 -10.28 3.36
CA MET A 57 -6.80 -11.20 4.35
C MET A 57 -5.93 -11.30 5.61
N ILE A 58 -4.61 -11.24 5.48
CA ILE A 58 -3.71 -11.17 6.64
C ILE A 58 -3.87 -9.82 7.33
N LEU A 59 -3.89 -8.71 6.59
CA LEU A 59 -4.04 -7.37 7.13
C LEU A 59 -5.36 -7.18 7.92
N SER A 60 -6.46 -7.78 7.45
CA SER A 60 -7.75 -7.68 8.13
C SER A 60 -7.81 -8.41 9.47
N GLN A 61 -6.92 -9.38 9.70
CA GLN A 61 -6.86 -10.12 10.96
C GLN A 61 -6.01 -9.43 12.02
N ILE A 62 -5.14 -8.49 11.63
CA ILE A 62 -4.09 -7.92 12.49
C ILE A 62 -4.43 -6.51 12.98
N SER A 63 -5.32 -5.81 12.29
CA SER A 63 -5.79 -4.48 12.68
C SER A 63 -7.30 -4.39 12.53
N ALA A 64 -7.97 -3.85 13.55
CA ALA A 64 -9.38 -3.51 13.43
C ALA A 64 -9.56 -2.46 12.31
N LEU A 65 -10.60 -2.65 11.51
CA LEU A 65 -10.99 -1.64 10.54
C LEU A 65 -11.64 -0.48 11.31
N GLU A 66 -10.99 0.66 11.33
CA GLU A 66 -11.57 1.88 11.89
C GLU A 66 -12.62 2.42 10.92
N PRO A 67 -13.84 2.75 11.39
CA PRO A 67 -14.86 3.36 10.56
C PRO A 67 -14.37 4.74 10.08
N TYR A 68 -14.29 4.90 8.76
CA TYR A 68 -13.91 6.15 8.13
C TYR A 68 -15.15 7.00 7.83
N SER A 69 -15.18 8.26 8.26
CA SER A 69 -16.25 9.19 7.91
C SER A 69 -15.79 10.20 6.86
N PHE A 70 -16.60 10.38 5.82
CA PHE A 70 -16.34 11.42 4.81
C PHE A 70 -16.46 12.86 5.36
N SER A 71 -16.90 13.03 6.60
CA SER A 71 -16.94 14.32 7.31
C SER A 71 -15.59 14.75 7.89
N ASP A 72 -14.57 13.89 7.83
CA ASP A 72 -13.27 14.16 8.47
C ASP A 72 -12.31 15.00 7.57
N PHE A 73 -12.83 15.58 6.46
CA PHE A 73 -12.13 16.43 5.48
C PHE A 73 -12.88 17.74 5.24
#